data_AF-A0A812QF00-F1
#
_entry.id   AF-A0A812QF00-F1
#
_cell.length_a   1.000
_cell.length_b   1.000
_cell.length_c   1.000
_cell.angle_alpha   90.00
_cell.angle_beta   90.00
_cell.angle_gamma   90.00
#
_symmetry.space_group_name_H-M   'P 1'
#
loop_
_entity.id
_entity.type
_entity.pdbx_description
1 polymer ?
#
loop_
_entity_poly.entity_id
_entity_poly.type
_entity_poly.pdbx_seq_one_letter_code
_entity_poly.pdbx_strand_id
1 'polypeptide(L)'
;MGNKQGSFVRCEEPSAKSHPTAFPEHVKQVPLTPEMDKEQGFKQYKKYDESMGPFPDTFDFANQLKLTEEQVNQSYEHQLPFHMKVDGNAKPVYSSKWERAVAYHHGLYVPEKYTTTKTADDIRLAVANYSDKVHQDAPKDACKYLQIEEFRCLNVYQYETQPEVAAKKCMKWWDEVQKCQWDQAKFNAGTTYIEGPQMRRRRAYIFYPDFKYA
;
A
#
# COMPACT_ATOMS: atom_id res chain seq x y z
N MET A 1 -45.37 24.70 49.68
CA MET A 1 -44.01 24.15 49.53
C MET A 1 -44.00 23.30 48.27
N GLY A 2 -43.49 23.85 47.16
CA GLY A 2 -43.55 23.22 45.84
C GLY A 2 -42.32 22.36 45.56
N ASN A 3 -42.56 21.09 45.26
CA ASN A 3 -41.55 20.15 44.77
C ASN A 3 -41.04 20.61 43.39
N LYS A 4 -39.79 21.06 43.32
CA LYS A 4 -39.04 21.13 42.05
C LYS A 4 -38.23 19.86 41.91
N GLN A 5 -38.79 18.88 41.21
CA GLN A 5 -38.02 17.77 40.64
C GLN A 5 -37.11 18.36 39.57
N GLY A 6 -35.81 18.41 39.84
CA GLY A 6 -34.80 18.71 38.84
C GLY A 6 -34.77 17.57 37.82
N SER A 7 -35.19 17.86 36.60
CA SER A 7 -35.04 16.95 35.47
C SER A 7 -33.54 16.75 35.20
N PHE A 8 -33.00 15.60 35.62
CA PHE A 8 -31.72 15.12 35.12
C PHE A 8 -31.88 14.87 33.62
N VAL A 9 -31.36 15.77 32.79
CA VAL A 9 -31.15 15.49 31.37
C VAL A 9 -30.01 14.46 31.31
N ARG A 10 -30.37 13.18 31.28
CA ARG A 10 -29.45 12.14 30.81
C ARG A 10 -29.19 12.44 29.35
N CYS A 11 -27.95 12.77 29.00
CA CYS A 11 -27.51 12.68 27.62
C CYS A 11 -27.55 11.18 27.26
N GLU A 12 -28.70 10.72 26.76
CA GLU A 12 -28.78 9.43 26.09
C GLU A 12 -27.80 9.46 24.91
N GLU A 13 -27.01 8.40 24.76
CA GLU A 13 -26.11 8.27 23.63
C GLU A 13 -26.92 8.38 22.33
N PRO A 14 -26.44 9.14 21.33
CA PRO A 14 -27.18 9.32 20.09
C PRO A 14 -27.36 7.97 19.42
N SER A 15 -28.62 7.59 19.20
CA SER A 15 -29.03 6.33 18.60
C SER A 15 -29.87 6.60 17.35
N ALA A 16 -30.01 5.62 16.46
CA ALA A 16 -30.86 5.74 15.28
C ALA A 16 -32.32 6.14 15.60
N LYS A 17 -32.79 5.86 16.82
CA LYS A 17 -34.12 6.24 17.31
C LYS A 17 -34.18 7.70 17.79
N SER A 18 -33.10 8.23 18.37
CA SER A 18 -33.06 9.61 18.86
C SER A 18 -32.63 10.62 17.77
N HIS A 19 -31.81 10.21 16.81
CA HIS A 19 -31.32 11.06 15.72
C HIS A 19 -31.42 10.37 14.34
N PRO A 20 -32.63 10.17 13.79
CA PRO A 20 -32.82 9.43 12.54
C PRO A 20 -32.16 10.08 11.32
N THR A 21 -31.92 11.39 11.35
CA THR A 21 -31.21 12.11 10.28
C THR A 21 -29.70 11.88 10.30
N ALA A 22 -29.12 11.57 11.47
CA ALA A 22 -27.69 11.33 11.62
C ALA A 22 -27.31 9.87 11.29
N PHE A 23 -28.28 8.95 11.35
CA PHE A 23 -28.09 7.51 11.12
C PHE A 23 -28.97 6.97 9.98
N PRO A 24 -28.89 7.54 8.76
CA PRO A 24 -29.70 7.09 7.63
C PRO A 24 -29.44 5.62 7.27
N GLU A 25 -28.25 5.09 7.52
CA GLU A 25 -27.87 3.68 7.29
C GLU A 25 -28.76 2.72 8.09
N HIS A 26 -29.07 3.04 9.35
CA HIS A 26 -29.94 2.21 10.20
C HIS A 26 -31.43 2.42 9.89
N VAL A 27 -31.84 3.64 9.52
CA VAL A 27 -33.25 3.97 9.25
C VAL A 27 -33.68 3.46 7.87
N LYS A 28 -32.82 3.59 6.87
CA LYS A 28 -33.09 3.18 5.48
C LYS A 28 -32.57 1.78 5.16
N GLN A 29 -31.94 1.10 6.12
CA GLN A 29 -31.36 -0.24 5.94
C GLN A 29 -30.33 -0.28 4.80
N VAL A 30 -29.47 0.75 4.75
CA VAL A 30 -28.42 0.87 3.74
C VAL A 30 -27.10 0.49 4.39
N PRO A 31 -26.54 -0.71 4.11
CA PRO A 31 -25.30 -1.13 4.74
C PRO A 31 -24.08 -0.37 4.20
N LEU A 32 -23.11 -0.08 5.07
CA LEU A 32 -21.81 0.52 4.74
C LEU A 32 -20.79 -0.55 4.34
N THR A 33 -20.86 -1.74 4.95
CA THR A 33 -20.02 -2.90 4.64
C THR A 33 -20.86 -4.18 4.58
N PRO A 34 -20.39 -5.23 3.89
CA PRO A 34 -21.04 -6.55 3.92
C PRO A 34 -21.13 -7.14 5.33
N GLU A 35 -20.15 -6.86 6.19
CA GLU A 35 -20.15 -7.29 7.60
C GLU A 35 -21.32 -6.64 8.36
N MET A 36 -21.51 -5.33 8.21
CA MET A 36 -22.61 -4.62 8.85
C MET A 36 -23.98 -5.10 8.37
N ASP A 37 -24.11 -5.45 7.08
CA ASP A 37 -25.33 -6.03 6.52
C ASP A 37 -25.66 -7.41 7.13
N LYS A 38 -24.63 -8.23 7.38
CA LYS A 38 -24.76 -9.55 8.02
C LYS A 38 -25.13 -9.43 9.49
N GLU A 39 -24.51 -8.50 10.22
CA GLU A 39 -24.77 -8.25 11.65
C GLU A 39 -26.15 -7.66 11.89
N GLN A 40 -26.56 -6.70 11.06
CA GLN A 40 -27.83 -5.98 11.23
C GLN A 40 -28.98 -6.62 10.43
N GLY A 41 -28.68 -7.59 9.58
CA GLY A 41 -29.65 -8.42 8.85
C GLY A 41 -30.42 -7.68 7.76
N PHE A 42 -29.85 -6.65 7.13
CA PHE A 42 -30.55 -5.89 6.07
C PHE A 42 -30.73 -6.69 4.78
N LYS A 43 -29.91 -7.73 4.57
CA LYS A 43 -29.96 -8.66 3.43
C LYS A 43 -29.84 -7.97 2.06
N GLN A 44 -29.09 -6.88 1.98
CA GLN A 44 -28.94 -6.10 0.75
C GLN A 44 -27.82 -6.63 -0.16
N TYR A 45 -26.77 -7.22 0.41
CA TYR A 45 -25.72 -7.89 -0.34
C TYR A 45 -26.17 -9.30 -0.76
N LYS A 46 -25.88 -9.66 -2.01
CA LYS A 46 -26.17 -11.02 -2.53
C LYS A 46 -25.09 -12.04 -2.16
N LYS A 47 -23.87 -11.57 -1.91
CA LYS A 47 -22.70 -12.37 -1.54
C LYS A 47 -21.95 -11.64 -0.43
N TYR A 48 -21.66 -12.34 0.66
CA TYR A 48 -21.08 -11.78 1.88
C TYR A 48 -19.64 -12.23 2.11
N ASP A 49 -19.33 -13.49 1.77
CA ASP A 49 -18.07 -14.11 2.15
C ASP A 49 -17.26 -14.47 0.89
N GLU A 50 -15.98 -14.12 0.90
CA GLU A 50 -14.92 -14.71 0.06
C GLU A 50 -14.23 -15.76 0.94
N SER A 51 -14.34 -17.05 0.60
CA SER A 51 -13.94 -18.12 1.52
C SER A 51 -12.46 -18.44 1.38
N MET A 52 -11.73 -18.45 2.50
CA MET A 52 -10.41 -19.10 2.56
C MET A 52 -10.60 -20.57 2.14
N GLY A 53 -9.68 -21.08 1.33
CA GLY A 53 -9.70 -22.48 0.94
C GLY A 53 -9.72 -23.42 2.16
N PRO A 54 -10.20 -24.66 1.99
CA PRO A 54 -10.35 -25.61 3.11
C PRO A 54 -9.00 -26.17 3.58
N PHE A 55 -7.86 -25.69 3.06
CA PHE A 55 -6.56 -26.25 3.38
C PHE A 55 -5.98 -25.64 4.66
N PRO A 56 -5.19 -26.39 5.45
CA PRO A 56 -4.47 -25.84 6.60
C PRO A 56 -3.44 -24.78 6.17
N ASP A 57 -3.04 -23.89 7.08
CA ASP A 57 -2.12 -22.74 6.85
C ASP A 57 -0.81 -23.13 6.11
N THR A 58 -0.39 -24.39 6.19
CA THR A 58 0.76 -24.91 5.42
C THR A 58 0.57 -24.83 3.89
N PHE A 59 -0.67 -24.68 3.42
CA PHE A 59 -1.05 -24.52 2.01
C PHE A 59 -1.69 -23.15 1.75
N ASP A 60 -1.22 -22.11 2.43
CA ASP A 60 -1.67 -20.73 2.24
C ASP A 60 -1.74 -20.30 0.76
N PHE A 61 -0.83 -20.79 -0.08
CA PHE A 61 -0.88 -20.53 -1.52
C PHE A 61 -2.16 -21.05 -2.20
N ALA A 62 -2.63 -22.26 -1.86
CA ALA A 62 -3.86 -22.82 -2.42
C ALA A 62 -5.11 -22.11 -1.87
N ASN A 63 -5.04 -21.65 -0.63
CA ASN A 63 -6.11 -20.85 -0.01
C ASN A 63 -6.20 -19.46 -0.66
N GLN A 64 -5.07 -18.83 -0.96
CA GLN A 64 -4.99 -17.54 -1.66
C GLN A 64 -5.51 -17.63 -3.10
N LEU A 65 -5.20 -18.71 -3.83
CA LEU A 65 -5.71 -18.91 -5.19
C LEU A 65 -7.24 -18.98 -5.21
N LYS A 66 -7.84 -19.76 -4.30
CA LYS A 66 -9.30 -19.86 -4.18
C LYS A 66 -9.95 -18.51 -3.83
N LEU A 67 -9.30 -17.75 -2.94
CA LEU A 67 -9.69 -16.37 -2.63
C LEU A 67 -9.72 -15.52 -3.90
N THR A 68 -8.65 -15.51 -4.70
CA THR A 68 -8.60 -14.71 -5.94
C THR A 68 -9.63 -15.12 -7.00
N GLU A 69 -10.01 -16.40 -7.06
CA GLU A 69 -11.05 -16.90 -7.97
C GLU A 69 -12.46 -16.47 -7.53
N GLU A 70 -12.70 -16.44 -6.22
CA GLU A 70 -14.01 -16.07 -5.64
C GLU A 70 -14.16 -14.56 -5.39
N GLN A 71 -13.06 -13.81 -5.49
CA GLN A 71 -12.97 -12.39 -5.14
C GLN A 71 -13.79 -11.51 -6.08
N VAL A 72 -14.83 -10.88 -5.54
CA VAL A 72 -15.70 -9.98 -6.30
C VAL A 72 -15.15 -8.56 -6.29
N ASN A 73 -14.49 -8.17 -5.19
CA ASN A 73 -13.90 -6.83 -5.05
C ASN A 73 -12.37 -6.87 -5.10
N GLN A 74 -11.78 -6.35 -6.17
CA GLN A 74 -10.31 -6.25 -6.33
C GLN A 74 -9.77 -4.85 -6.02
N SER A 75 -10.53 -4.02 -5.29
CA SER A 75 -10.06 -2.71 -4.88
C SER A 75 -8.86 -2.82 -3.92
N TYR A 76 -8.04 -1.77 -3.89
CA TYR A 76 -6.90 -1.71 -2.98
C TYR A 76 -7.30 -1.84 -1.51
N GLU A 77 -8.38 -1.19 -1.11
CA GLU A 77 -8.90 -1.22 0.27
C GLU A 77 -9.35 -2.61 0.69
N HIS A 78 -9.91 -3.38 -0.24
CA HIS A 78 -10.29 -4.77 0.00
C HIS A 78 -9.06 -5.67 0.09
N GLN A 79 -8.02 -5.40 -0.70
CA GLN A 79 -6.79 -6.20 -0.70
C GLN A 79 -5.86 -5.91 0.50
N LEU A 80 -5.93 -4.71 1.08
CA LEU A 80 -5.07 -4.27 2.17
C LEU A 80 -5.10 -5.21 3.40
N PRO A 81 -6.27 -5.55 3.99
CA PRO A 81 -6.36 -6.42 5.17
C PRO A 81 -5.73 -7.80 4.99
N PHE A 82 -5.72 -8.34 3.76
CA PHE A 82 -5.14 -9.66 3.48
C PHE A 82 -3.61 -9.67 3.58
N HIS A 83 -2.98 -8.52 3.41
CA HIS A 83 -1.52 -8.40 3.38
C HIS A 83 -0.97 -7.54 4.52
N MET A 84 -1.81 -6.71 5.14
CA MET A 84 -1.39 -5.67 6.07
C MET A 84 -2.44 -5.41 7.16
N LYS A 85 -1.99 -4.92 8.31
CA LYS A 85 -2.87 -4.46 9.40
C LYS A 85 -3.31 -3.04 9.10
N VAL A 86 -4.60 -2.83 8.85
CA VAL A 86 -5.18 -1.52 8.49
C VAL A 86 -4.96 -0.47 9.58
N ASP A 87 -5.15 -0.86 10.84
CA ASP A 87 -4.97 0.02 12.00
C ASP A 87 -3.49 0.29 12.36
N GLY A 88 -2.56 -0.26 11.58
CA GLY A 88 -1.12 -0.13 11.81
C GLY A 88 -0.56 -1.09 12.86
N ASN A 89 0.70 -0.85 13.24
CA ASN A 89 1.38 -1.66 14.26
C ASN A 89 1.02 -1.21 15.67
N ALA A 90 0.98 -2.15 16.61
CA ALA A 90 0.72 -1.84 18.03
C ALA A 90 1.80 -0.89 18.59
N LYS A 91 1.36 0.28 19.04
CA LYS A 91 2.25 1.32 19.57
C LYS A 91 2.78 0.95 20.96
N PRO A 92 4.10 1.01 21.20
CA PRO A 92 4.67 0.76 22.52
C PRO A 92 4.27 1.89 23.48
N VAL A 93 3.94 1.51 24.71
CA VAL A 93 3.68 2.43 25.81
C VAL A 93 4.95 2.57 26.62
N TYR A 94 5.55 3.76 26.60
CA TYR A 94 6.72 4.09 27.43
C TYR A 94 6.28 4.75 28.72
N SER A 95 6.92 4.36 29.82
CA SER A 95 6.61 4.95 31.14
C SER A 95 7.20 6.35 31.27
N SER A 96 8.32 6.61 30.59
CA SER A 96 9.04 7.88 30.67
C SER A 96 9.42 8.43 29.29
N LYS A 97 9.66 9.76 29.23
CA LYS A 97 10.09 10.43 27.99
C LYS A 97 11.51 10.03 27.58
N TRP A 98 12.39 9.76 28.54
CA TRP A 98 13.78 9.41 28.25
C TRP A 98 13.88 7.99 27.66
N GLU A 99 13.06 7.04 28.11
CA GLU A 99 12.97 5.70 27.50
C GLU A 99 12.62 5.79 26.02
N ARG A 100 11.62 6.63 25.69
CA ARG A 100 11.25 6.88 24.29
C ARG A 100 12.40 7.51 23.50
N ALA A 101 13.11 8.46 24.09
CA ALA A 101 14.24 9.12 23.44
C ALA A 101 15.41 8.14 23.18
N VAL A 102 15.72 7.27 24.15
CA VAL A 102 16.73 6.22 24.00
C VAL A 102 16.29 5.20 22.95
N ALA A 103 15.03 4.75 22.98
CA ALA A 103 14.50 3.83 21.98
C ALA A 103 14.52 4.44 20.57
N TYR A 104 14.23 5.74 20.44
CA TYR A 104 14.32 6.48 19.18
C TYR A 104 15.78 6.57 18.70
N HIS A 105 16.69 6.93 19.59
CA HIS A 105 18.12 7.05 19.28
C HIS A 105 18.72 5.73 18.78
N HIS A 106 18.31 4.60 19.34
CA HIS A 106 18.76 3.27 18.91
C HIS A 106 17.95 2.70 17.74
N GLY A 107 17.02 3.45 17.14
CA GLY A 107 16.19 2.99 16.02
C GLY A 107 15.17 1.90 16.38
N LEU A 108 14.96 1.64 17.67
CA LEU A 108 13.96 0.69 18.17
C LEU A 108 12.55 1.28 18.15
N TYR A 109 12.45 2.61 18.22
CA TYR A 109 11.19 3.34 18.14
C TYR A 109 11.23 4.31 16.98
N VAL A 110 10.34 4.13 16.01
CA VAL A 110 10.11 5.10 14.93
C VAL A 110 8.63 5.47 14.96
N PRO A 111 8.26 6.73 15.26
CA PRO A 111 6.86 7.11 15.44
C PRO A 111 6.02 6.85 14.18
N GLU A 112 6.62 7.01 13.00
CA GLU A 112 6.00 6.77 11.69
C GLU A 112 5.62 5.30 11.46
N LYS A 113 6.25 4.34 12.16
CA LYS A 113 5.89 2.90 12.05
C LYS A 113 4.55 2.54 12.66
N TYR A 114 3.99 3.42 13.47
CA TYR A 114 2.77 3.21 14.23
C TYR A 114 1.61 4.08 13.73
N THR A 115 1.71 4.60 12.51
CA THR A 115 0.61 5.28 11.83
C THR A 115 -0.33 4.25 11.20
N THR A 116 -1.56 4.68 10.94
CA THR A 116 -2.55 3.91 10.17
C THR A 116 -2.07 3.74 8.73
N THR A 117 -2.46 2.64 8.09
CA THR A 117 -2.11 2.42 6.67
C THR A 117 -2.77 3.47 5.79
N LYS A 118 -2.05 3.97 4.79
CA LYS A 118 -2.56 4.96 3.83
C LYS A 118 -3.66 4.37 2.94
N THR A 119 -4.65 5.20 2.61
CA THR A 119 -5.68 4.83 1.63
C THR A 119 -5.14 4.91 0.19
N ALA A 120 -5.88 4.36 -0.77
CA ALA A 120 -5.50 4.44 -2.18
C ALA A 120 -5.39 5.89 -2.67
N ASP A 121 -6.26 6.77 -2.18
CA ASP A 121 -6.28 8.17 -2.59
C ASP A 121 -5.13 8.96 -1.98
N ASP A 122 -4.78 8.70 -0.72
CA ASP A 122 -3.58 9.29 -0.09
C ASP A 122 -2.32 8.93 -0.88
N ILE A 123 -2.21 7.68 -1.34
CA ILE A 123 -1.08 7.21 -2.15
C ILE A 123 -1.06 7.93 -3.51
N ARG A 124 -2.21 8.06 -4.19
CA ARG A 124 -2.30 8.76 -5.48
C ARG A 124 -1.90 10.22 -5.34
N LEU A 125 -2.38 10.91 -4.30
CA LEU A 125 -2.04 12.30 -4.02
C LEU A 125 -0.55 12.45 -3.71
N ALA A 126 0.01 11.57 -2.88
CA ALA A 126 1.44 11.58 -2.58
C ALA A 126 2.30 11.37 -3.83
N VAL A 127 1.93 10.40 -4.68
CA VAL A 127 2.65 10.09 -5.92
C VAL A 127 2.53 11.23 -6.93
N ALA A 128 1.35 11.84 -7.08
CA ALA A 128 1.15 13.00 -7.96
C ALA A 128 2.01 14.20 -7.51
N ASN A 129 1.98 14.51 -6.21
CA ASN A 129 2.80 15.58 -5.65
C ASN A 129 4.30 15.32 -5.82
N TYR A 130 4.73 14.07 -5.71
CA TYR A 130 6.13 13.68 -5.96
C TYR A 130 6.48 13.78 -7.45
N SER A 131 5.62 13.29 -8.33
CA SER A 131 5.85 13.34 -9.78
C SER A 131 5.99 14.75 -10.28
N ASP A 132 5.18 15.69 -9.77
CA ASP A 132 5.26 17.10 -10.14
C ASP A 132 6.59 17.72 -9.71
N LYS A 133 7.06 17.42 -8.50
CA LYS A 133 8.37 17.89 -8.01
C LYS A 133 9.52 17.34 -8.86
N VAL A 134 9.50 16.04 -9.17
CA VAL A 134 10.52 15.41 -10.02
C VAL A 134 10.51 16.00 -11.44
N HIS A 135 9.32 16.28 -11.99
CA HIS A 135 9.20 16.90 -13.31
C HIS A 135 9.69 18.35 -13.33
N GLN A 136 9.51 19.09 -12.23
CA GLN A 136 10.00 20.46 -12.08
C GLN A 136 11.53 20.51 -11.91
N ASP A 137 12.11 19.56 -11.19
CA ASP A 137 13.56 19.53 -10.92
C ASP A 137 14.38 19.21 -12.18
N ALA A 138 14.06 18.12 -12.87
CA ALA A 138 14.81 17.67 -14.04
C ALA A 138 13.90 17.12 -15.16
N PRO A 139 13.31 17.99 -16.00
CA PRO A 139 12.33 17.55 -17.02
C PRO A 139 12.92 16.64 -18.10
N LYS A 140 14.23 16.80 -18.37
CA LYS A 140 15.00 16.05 -19.38
C LYS A 140 15.69 14.81 -18.79
N ASP A 141 15.47 14.50 -17.53
CA ASP A 141 16.02 13.28 -16.94
C ASP A 141 15.30 12.04 -17.50
N ALA A 142 16.08 11.06 -17.95
CA ALA A 142 15.58 9.78 -18.43
C ALA A 142 15.10 8.90 -17.27
N CYS A 143 15.69 9.04 -16.08
CA CYS A 143 15.47 8.16 -14.95
C CYS A 143 14.28 8.56 -14.07
N LYS A 144 13.66 9.70 -14.35
CA LYS A 144 12.57 10.28 -13.55
C LYS A 144 11.40 9.34 -13.29
N TYR A 145 10.95 8.57 -14.30
CA TYR A 145 9.80 7.67 -14.14
C TYR A 145 10.15 6.45 -13.30
N LEU A 146 11.40 5.99 -13.36
CA LEU A 146 11.87 4.89 -12.51
C LEU A 146 11.88 5.33 -11.04
N GLN A 147 12.30 6.56 -10.76
CA GLN A 147 12.24 7.15 -9.41
C GLN A 147 10.79 7.32 -8.92
N ILE A 148 9.87 7.73 -9.80
CA ILE A 148 8.44 7.85 -9.47
C ILE A 148 7.84 6.47 -9.17
N GLU A 149 8.18 5.44 -9.94
CA GLU A 149 7.70 4.08 -9.71
C GLU A 149 8.29 3.43 -8.46
N GLU A 150 9.55 3.73 -8.12
CA GLU A 150 10.13 3.37 -6.83
C GLU A 150 9.30 3.98 -5.68
N PHE A 151 9.07 5.30 -5.73
CA PHE A 151 8.28 5.99 -4.71
C PHE A 151 6.84 5.47 -4.62
N ARG A 152 6.21 5.20 -5.76
CA ARG A 152 4.87 4.59 -5.83
C ARG A 152 4.85 3.21 -5.19
N CYS A 153 5.82 2.37 -5.53
CA CYS A 153 5.94 1.03 -4.96
C CYS A 153 6.06 1.08 -3.43
N LEU A 154 6.92 1.96 -2.90
CA LEU A 154 7.11 2.12 -1.46
C LEU A 154 5.81 2.52 -0.75
N ASN A 155 5.03 3.43 -1.32
CA ASN A 155 3.75 3.85 -0.73
C ASN A 155 2.68 2.76 -0.81
N VAL A 156 2.58 2.03 -1.93
CA VAL A 156 1.65 0.90 -2.07
C VAL A 156 1.91 -0.19 -1.04
N TYR A 157 3.19 -0.46 -0.75
CA TYR A 157 3.60 -1.43 0.27
C TYR A 157 3.77 -0.83 1.68
N GLN A 158 3.25 0.38 1.92
CA GLN A 158 3.21 0.99 3.25
C GLN A 158 4.58 1.02 3.95
N TYR A 159 5.60 1.57 3.26
CA TYR A 159 6.98 1.62 3.77
C TYR A 159 7.12 2.22 5.19
N GLU A 160 6.20 3.10 5.58
CA GLU A 160 6.16 3.70 6.92
C GLU A 160 5.93 2.63 7.99
N THR A 161 4.95 1.74 7.80
CA THR A 161 4.63 0.68 8.77
C THR A 161 5.52 -0.55 8.61
N GLN A 162 5.89 -0.91 7.38
CA GLN A 162 6.64 -2.13 7.04
C GLN A 162 7.79 -1.87 6.05
N PRO A 163 8.88 -1.20 6.48
CA PRO A 163 9.96 -0.83 5.58
C PRO A 163 10.70 -2.03 4.98
N GLU A 164 10.84 -3.13 5.72
CA GLU A 164 11.57 -4.31 5.24
C GLU A 164 10.84 -5.03 4.09
N VAL A 165 9.51 -5.12 4.17
CA VAL A 165 8.69 -5.74 3.13
C VAL A 165 8.66 -4.84 1.89
N ALA A 166 8.46 -3.54 2.09
CA ALA A 166 8.48 -2.56 1.01
C ALA A 166 9.84 -2.56 0.29
N ALA A 167 10.95 -2.52 1.04
CA ALA A 167 12.30 -2.56 0.46
C ALA A 167 12.52 -3.82 -0.40
N LYS A 168 12.13 -5.01 0.09
CA LYS A 168 12.27 -6.26 -0.68
C LYS A 168 11.50 -6.24 -2.00
N LYS A 169 10.33 -5.60 -2.05
CA LYS A 169 9.50 -5.52 -3.26
C LYS A 169 9.95 -4.41 -4.22
N CYS A 170 10.45 -3.30 -3.69
CA CYS A 170 10.75 -2.10 -4.45
C CYS A 170 12.23 -1.95 -4.83
N MET A 171 13.13 -2.78 -4.27
CA MET A 171 14.56 -2.77 -4.61
C MET A 171 14.81 -2.83 -6.13
N LYS A 172 13.99 -3.59 -6.86
CA LYS A 172 14.10 -3.68 -8.32
C LYS A 172 14.09 -2.31 -9.00
N TRP A 173 13.27 -1.38 -8.53
CA TRP A 173 13.14 -0.05 -9.14
C TRP A 173 14.34 0.81 -8.81
N TRP A 174 14.83 0.73 -7.57
CA TRP A 174 16.05 1.40 -7.17
C TRP A 174 17.26 0.94 -8.01
N ASP A 175 17.40 -0.36 -8.25
CA ASP A 175 18.47 -0.91 -9.11
C ASP A 175 18.38 -0.38 -10.55
N GLU A 176 17.17 -0.34 -11.12
CA GLU A 176 16.97 0.23 -12.45
C GLU A 176 17.24 1.75 -12.50
N VAL A 177 16.92 2.49 -11.43
CA VAL A 177 17.30 3.91 -11.30
C VAL A 177 18.82 4.06 -11.33
N GLN A 178 19.56 3.25 -10.56
CA GLN A 178 21.02 3.30 -10.51
C GLN A 178 21.65 3.00 -11.88
N LYS A 179 21.16 1.95 -12.57
CA LYS A 179 21.60 1.62 -13.93
C LYS A 179 21.32 2.75 -14.91
N CYS A 180 20.11 3.32 -14.85
CA CYS A 180 19.74 4.43 -15.71
C CYS A 180 20.61 5.67 -15.47
N GLN A 181 20.92 6.00 -14.22
CA GLN A 181 21.79 7.13 -13.89
C GLN A 181 23.20 6.95 -14.46
N TRP A 182 23.74 5.73 -14.36
CA TRP A 182 24.99 5.39 -15.03
C TRP A 182 24.90 5.51 -16.55
N ASP A 183 23.82 5.03 -17.15
CA ASP A 183 23.59 5.09 -18.60
C ASP A 183 23.43 6.52 -19.14
N GLN A 184 22.83 7.40 -18.35
CA GLN A 184 22.73 8.81 -18.69
C GLN A 184 24.09 9.51 -18.53
N ALA A 185 24.84 9.20 -17.46
CA ALA A 185 26.16 9.76 -17.24
C ALA A 185 27.16 9.35 -18.34
N LYS A 186 27.18 8.07 -18.71
CA LYS A 186 28.05 7.55 -19.78
C LYS A 186 27.72 8.19 -21.13
N PHE A 187 26.44 8.40 -21.41
CA PHE A 187 25.97 9.05 -22.65
C PHE A 187 26.39 10.52 -22.69
N ASN A 188 26.17 11.26 -21.59
CA ASN A 188 26.52 12.68 -21.49
C ASN A 188 28.03 12.92 -21.52
N ALA A 189 28.83 12.02 -20.93
CA ALA A 189 30.29 12.10 -20.92
C ALA A 189 30.94 11.54 -22.20
N GLY A 190 30.18 10.87 -23.07
CA GLY A 190 30.70 10.23 -24.28
C GLY A 190 31.64 9.05 -24.01
N THR A 191 31.51 8.38 -22.85
CA THR A 191 32.36 7.25 -22.50
C THR A 191 31.96 6.02 -23.29
N THR A 192 32.91 5.45 -24.04
CA THR A 192 32.73 4.24 -24.84
C THR A 192 33.89 3.27 -24.62
N TYR A 193 33.78 2.06 -25.15
CA TYR A 193 34.83 1.05 -25.11
C TYR A 193 35.12 0.52 -26.52
N ILE A 194 36.34 0.03 -26.75
CA ILE A 194 36.73 -0.59 -28.02
C ILE A 194 36.21 -2.03 -28.02
N GLU A 195 35.29 -2.34 -28.93
CA GLU A 195 34.81 -3.71 -29.10
C GLU A 195 35.85 -4.60 -29.79
N GLY A 196 35.91 -5.87 -29.39
CA GLY A 196 36.77 -6.85 -30.04
C GLY A 196 36.27 -7.24 -31.45
N PRO A 197 37.09 -7.94 -32.24
CA PRO A 197 36.66 -8.46 -33.54
C PRO A 197 35.50 -9.45 -33.37
N GLN A 198 34.61 -9.50 -34.38
CA GLN A 198 33.49 -10.44 -34.36
C GLN A 198 33.96 -11.89 -34.23
N MET A 199 33.35 -12.63 -33.31
CA MET A 199 33.67 -14.05 -33.12
C MET A 199 33.32 -14.87 -34.37
N ARG A 200 34.26 -15.73 -34.80
CA ARG A 200 34.10 -16.59 -36.00
C ARG A 200 32.83 -17.47 -35.98
N ARG A 201 32.33 -17.84 -34.80
CA ARG A 201 31.08 -18.58 -34.59
C ARG A 201 30.06 -17.77 -33.77
N ARG A 202 29.73 -16.55 -34.22
CA ARG A 202 28.65 -15.75 -33.60
C ARG A 202 27.28 -16.42 -33.73
N ARG A 203 26.99 -17.03 -34.88
CA ARG A 203 25.75 -17.75 -35.12
C ARG A 203 25.88 -19.19 -34.64
N ALA A 204 24.87 -19.68 -33.90
CA ALA A 204 24.81 -21.08 -33.51
C ALA A 204 24.69 -22.01 -34.73
N TYR A 205 23.96 -21.56 -35.76
CA TYR A 205 23.78 -22.27 -37.03
C TYR A 205 23.87 -21.31 -38.22
N ILE A 206 24.31 -21.80 -39.37
CA ILE A 206 24.56 -20.98 -40.57
C ILE A 206 23.31 -20.22 -41.06
N PHE A 207 22.15 -20.85 -40.95
CA PHE A 207 20.85 -20.29 -41.36
C PHE A 207 20.20 -19.43 -40.27
N TYR A 208 20.74 -19.40 -39.06
CA TYR A 208 20.15 -18.60 -37.99
C TYR A 208 20.37 -17.11 -38.29
N PRO A 209 19.33 -16.27 -38.17
CA PRO A 209 19.44 -14.84 -38.44
C PRO A 209 20.40 -14.17 -37.45
N ASP A 210 21.19 -13.24 -37.97
CA ASP A 210 22.19 -12.53 -37.19
C ASP A 210 21.66 -11.19 -36.73
N PHE A 211 20.89 -11.18 -35.64
CA PHE A 211 20.35 -9.94 -35.08
C PHE A 211 21.50 -8.99 -34.71
N LYS A 212 21.40 -7.76 -35.20
CA LYS A 212 22.33 -6.68 -34.84
C LYS A 212 21.76 -5.97 -33.61
N TYR A 213 22.58 -5.88 -32.57
CA TYR A 213 22.27 -5.15 -31.35
C TYR A 213 23.13 -3.89 -31.33
N ALA A 214 22.55 -2.80 -30.84
CA ALA A 214 23.22 -1.52 -30.66
C ALA A 214 23.98 -1.48 -29.33
#